data_AF-A0A401U1S7-F1
#
_entry.id   AF-A0A401U1S7-F1
#
_cell.length_a   1.000
_cell.length_b   1.000
_cell.length_c   1.000
_cell.angle_alpha   90.00
_cell.angle_beta   90.00
_cell.angle_gamma   90.00
#
_symmetry.space_group_name_H-M   'P 1'
#
loop_
_entity.id
_entity.type
_entity.pdbx_description
1 polymer ?
#
loop_
_entity_poly.entity_id
_entity_poly.type
_entity_poly.pdbx_seq_one_letter_code
_entity_poly.pdbx_strand_id
1 'polypeptide(L)'
;MRLTTLLGILAGASTLWIAPARAADEIVVGFATAASGFMQAYDKPAQDAALIRIDEINKAGGLLGKKLKPVFADTKTDQAEGAKAGLAVLDQGADLVIVSCDYDFG
;
A
#
# COMPACT_ATOMS: atom_id res chain seq x y z
N MET A 1 15.11 56.56 -44.11
CA MET A 1 13.86 55.81 -43.91
C MET A 1 14.21 54.33 -43.77
N ARG A 2 13.95 53.80 -42.57
CA ARG A 2 13.78 52.38 -42.18
C ARG A 2 14.99 51.44 -42.25
N LEU A 3 15.57 51.34 -41.06
CA LEU A 3 16.53 50.38 -40.52
C LEU A 3 15.95 48.94 -40.51
N THR A 4 16.75 48.00 -41.01
CA THR A 4 17.07 46.67 -40.43
C THR A 4 15.96 45.65 -40.09
N THR A 5 15.96 44.58 -40.89
CA THR A 5 16.15 43.15 -40.52
C THR A 5 15.84 42.75 -39.07
N LEU A 6 14.90 41.82 -38.86
CA LEU A 6 14.89 40.80 -37.80
C LEU A 6 13.71 39.83 -38.04
N LEU A 7 13.94 38.82 -38.88
CA LEU A 7 13.06 37.64 -38.96
C LEU A 7 13.58 36.64 -37.90
N GLY A 8 13.14 36.84 -36.66
CA GLY A 8 13.53 36.00 -35.52
C GLY A 8 12.90 34.62 -35.62
N ILE A 9 13.77 33.60 -35.69
CA ILE A 9 13.43 32.18 -35.58
C ILE A 9 12.79 31.94 -34.21
N LEU A 10 11.46 31.79 -34.15
CA LEU A 10 10.79 31.09 -33.06
C LEU A 10 10.59 29.63 -33.50
N ALA A 11 11.67 28.87 -33.52
CA ALA A 11 11.58 27.41 -33.48
C ALA A 11 11.07 27.06 -32.08
N GLY A 12 9.77 26.75 -31.99
CA GLY A 12 9.11 26.34 -30.75
C GLY A 12 9.81 25.12 -30.16
N ALA A 13 10.58 25.34 -29.10
CA ALA A 13 11.05 24.29 -28.22
C ALA A 13 9.85 23.79 -27.40
N SER A 14 9.04 22.91 -27.99
CA SER A 14 8.14 22.05 -27.25
C SER A 14 9.00 21.01 -26.52
N THR A 15 9.62 21.42 -25.42
CA THR A 15 10.12 20.50 -24.41
C THR A 15 8.90 19.75 -23.87
N LEU A 16 8.80 18.47 -24.22
CA LEU A 16 7.87 17.54 -23.57
C LEU A 16 8.22 17.54 -22.08
N TRP A 17 7.37 18.17 -21.28
CA TRP A 17 7.39 18.02 -19.83
C TRP A 17 7.00 16.57 -19.55
N ILE A 18 7.98 15.69 -19.43
CA ILE A 18 7.78 14.34 -18.90
C ILE A 18 7.55 14.53 -17.41
N ALA A 19 6.28 14.68 -17.02
CA ALA A 19 5.90 14.55 -15.63
C ALA A 19 6.28 13.13 -15.18
N PRO A 20 7.01 12.95 -14.06
CA PRO A 20 7.30 11.61 -13.56
C PRO A 20 5.96 10.92 -13.27
N ALA A 21 5.76 9.75 -13.86
CA ALA A 21 4.65 8.89 -13.50
C ALA A 21 4.80 8.53 -12.02
N ARG A 22 3.92 9.05 -11.17
CA ARG A 22 3.83 8.66 -9.75
C ARG A 22 3.23 7.26 -9.70
N ALA A 23 4.08 6.24 -9.70
CA ALA A 23 3.69 4.90 -9.28
C ALA A 23 3.19 4.97 -7.83
N ALA A 24 2.18 4.18 -7.45
CA ALA A 24 1.63 4.16 -6.08
C ALA A 24 2.76 4.18 -5.04
N ASP A 25 2.75 5.19 -4.17
CA ASP A 25 3.91 5.51 -3.32
C ASP A 25 4.19 4.42 -2.25
N GLU A 26 3.23 3.52 -2.02
CA GLU A 26 3.25 2.49 -0.99
C GLU A 26 2.79 1.13 -1.53
N ILE A 27 3.18 0.05 -0.86
CA ILE A 27 2.62 -1.30 -0.99
C ILE A 27 1.76 -1.53 0.25
N VAL A 28 0.46 -1.74 0.07
CA VAL A 28 -0.47 -1.89 1.18
C VAL A 28 -0.57 -3.37 1.59
N VAL A 29 -0.30 -3.65 2.86
CA VAL A 29 -0.41 -4.99 3.44
C VAL A 29 -1.65 -5.02 4.33
N GLY A 30 -2.69 -5.71 3.88
CA GLY A 30 -3.93 -5.92 4.63
C GLY A 30 -3.78 -7.03 5.65
N PHE A 31 -4.20 -6.79 6.89
CA PHE A 31 -4.31 -7.77 7.95
C PHE A 31 -5.80 -7.99 8.26
N ALA A 32 -6.36 -9.07 7.73
CA ALA A 32 -7.68 -9.56 8.06
C ALA A 32 -7.51 -10.72 9.06
N THR A 33 -7.20 -10.36 10.31
CA THR A 33 -6.87 -11.30 11.40
C THR A 33 -7.79 -11.06 12.60
N ALA A 34 -7.82 -12.01 13.54
CA ALA A 34 -8.58 -11.85 14.78
C ALA A 34 -7.88 -10.82 15.69
N ALA A 35 -8.41 -9.60 15.73
CA ALA A 35 -8.03 -8.57 16.71
C ALA A 35 -8.85 -8.68 18.00
N SER A 36 -9.93 -9.46 17.98
CA SER A 36 -10.73 -9.82 19.15
C SER A 36 -11.20 -11.29 19.10
N GLY A 37 -11.73 -11.78 20.24
CA GLY A 37 -12.12 -13.18 20.41
C GLY A 37 -10.94 -14.10 20.74
N PHE A 38 -11.17 -15.42 20.77
CA PHE A 38 -10.16 -16.37 21.25
C PHE A 38 -9.01 -16.60 20.27
N MET A 39 -9.23 -16.37 18.97
CA MET A 39 -8.18 -16.49 17.94
C MET A 39 -7.13 -15.39 18.03
N GLN A 40 -7.41 -14.29 18.73
CA GLN A 40 -6.45 -13.19 18.92
C GLN A 40 -5.15 -13.65 19.59
N ALA A 41 -5.19 -14.66 20.46
CA ALA A 41 -4.00 -15.23 21.08
C ALA A 41 -3.08 -15.97 20.09
N TYR A 42 -3.64 -16.42 18.95
CA TYR A 42 -2.96 -17.17 17.91
C TYR A 42 -2.49 -16.26 16.77
N ASP A 43 -3.33 -15.31 16.36
CA ASP A 43 -3.02 -14.40 15.26
C ASP A 43 -2.04 -13.28 15.67
N LYS A 44 -2.19 -12.74 16.88
CA LYS A 44 -1.42 -11.56 17.32
C LYS A 44 0.10 -11.77 17.28
N PRO A 45 0.67 -12.91 17.73
CA PRO A 45 2.12 -13.13 17.66
C PRO A 45 2.67 -13.07 16.23
N ALA A 46 1.98 -13.67 15.26
CA ALA A 46 2.39 -13.64 13.85
C ALA A 46 2.24 -12.25 13.25
N GLN A 47 1.13 -11.56 13.54
CA GLN A 47 0.91 -10.18 13.14
C GLN A 47 2.01 -9.25 13.69
N ASP A 48 2.38 -9.39 14.96
CA ASP A 48 3.44 -8.57 15.56
C ASP A 48 4.81 -8.81 14.93
N ALA A 49 5.14 -10.07 14.64
CA ALA A 49 6.36 -10.41 13.90
C ALA A 49 6.36 -9.77 12.51
N ALA A 50 5.23 -9.80 11.80
CA ALA A 50 5.09 -9.14 10.50
C ALA A 50 5.23 -7.62 10.61
N LEU A 51 4.64 -6.98 11.63
CA LEU A 51 4.74 -5.54 11.84
C LEU A 51 6.17 -5.09 12.19
N ILE A 52 6.89 -5.85 13.02
CA ILE A 52 8.32 -5.63 13.29
C ILE A 52 9.10 -5.69 11.98
N ARG A 53 8.86 -6.72 11.16
CA ARG A 53 9.57 -6.89 9.89
C ARG A 53 9.24 -5.78 8.88
N ILE A 54 7.99 -5.35 8.83
CA ILE A 54 7.54 -4.21 8.01
C ILE A 54 8.28 -2.94 8.41
N ASP A 55 8.39 -2.67 9.71
CA ASP A 55 9.12 -1.50 10.22
C ASP A 55 10.61 -1.55 9.84
N GLU A 56 11.27 -2.71 9.99
CA GLU A 56 12.66 -2.90 9.56
C GLU A 56 12.85 -2.68 8.05
N ILE A 57 11.98 -3.25 7.21
CA ILE A 57 12.02 -3.07 5.75
C ILE A 57 11.85 -1.60 5.40
N ASN A 58 10.89 -0.92 6.03
CA ASN A 58 10.66 0.50 5.83
C ASN A 58 11.86 1.34 6.25
N LYS A 59 12.49 1.05 7.40
CA LYS A 59 13.72 1.71 7.85
C LYS A 59 14.90 1.48 6.91
N ALA A 60 14.96 0.33 6.24
CA ALA A 60 15.97 0.00 5.24
C ALA A 60 15.72 0.60 3.84
N GLY A 61 14.75 1.51 3.70
CA GLY A 61 14.43 2.18 2.43
C GLY A 61 13.20 1.64 1.70
N GLY A 62 12.50 0.67 2.29
CA GLY A 62 11.30 0.07 1.71
C GLY A 62 11.59 -1.11 0.78
N LEU A 63 10.53 -1.75 0.29
CA LEU A 63 10.61 -2.85 -0.66
C LEU A 63 10.58 -2.30 -2.09
N LEU A 64 11.66 -2.52 -2.86
CA LEU A 64 11.80 -1.97 -4.22
C LEU A 64 11.60 -0.44 -4.27
N GLY A 65 12.01 0.26 -3.20
CA GLY A 65 11.86 1.71 -3.06
C GLY A 65 10.47 2.19 -2.62
N LYS A 66 9.53 1.28 -2.30
CA LYS A 66 8.18 1.60 -1.81
C LYS A 66 8.04 1.30 -0.33
N LYS A 67 7.31 2.14 0.41
CA LYS A 67 7.01 1.86 1.82
C LYS A 67 5.89 0.82 1.92
N LEU A 68 6.02 -0.10 2.87
CA LEU A 68 4.97 -1.03 3.24
C LEU A 68 4.01 -0.32 4.21
N LYS A 69 2.72 -0.28 3.88
CA LYS A 69 1.68 0.32 4.72
C LYS A 69 0.74 -0.76 5.24
N PRO A 70 0.75 -1.07 6.54
CA PRO A 70 -0.20 -2.01 7.10
C PRO A 70 -1.59 -1.37 7.24
N VAL A 71 -2.64 -2.11 6.88
CA VAL A 71 -4.04 -1.78 7.13
C VAL A 71 -4.73 -2.98 7.77
N PHE A 72 -5.80 -2.78 8.53
CA PHE A 72 -6.34 -3.81 9.42
C PHE A 72 -7.86 -3.92 9.32
N ALA A 73 -8.38 -5.13 9.52
CA ALA A 73 -9.78 -5.41 9.78
C ALA A 73 -9.89 -6.64 10.71
N ASP A 74 -10.79 -6.56 11.69
CA ASP A 74 -10.96 -7.60 12.71
C ASP A 74 -11.92 -8.70 12.24
N THR A 75 -11.47 -9.95 12.27
CA THR A 75 -12.30 -11.13 11.98
C THR A 75 -13.11 -11.59 13.18
N LYS A 76 -12.85 -11.06 14.38
CA LYS A 76 -13.61 -11.29 15.63
C LYS A 76 -13.75 -12.74 16.06
N THR A 77 -12.91 -13.64 15.54
CA THR A 77 -13.10 -15.09 15.72
C THR A 77 -14.48 -15.58 15.19
N ASP A 78 -14.95 -14.97 14.10
CA ASP A 78 -16.23 -15.26 13.48
C ASP A 78 -16.05 -15.49 11.97
N GLN A 79 -16.45 -16.67 11.51
CA GLN A 79 -16.33 -17.09 10.11
C GLN A 79 -17.05 -16.14 9.13
N ALA A 80 -18.19 -15.56 9.53
CA ALA A 80 -18.95 -14.64 8.68
C ALA A 80 -18.31 -13.24 8.62
N GLU A 81 -17.49 -12.89 9.60
CA GLU A 81 -16.72 -11.65 9.60
C GLU A 81 -15.43 -11.78 8.78
N GLY A 82 -14.87 -12.98 8.62
CA GLY A 82 -13.65 -13.24 7.82
C GLY A 82 -13.69 -12.65 6.41
N ALA A 83 -14.71 -13.02 5.62
CA ALA A 83 -14.87 -12.48 4.27
C ALA A 83 -15.07 -10.95 4.24
N LYS A 84 -15.75 -10.39 5.24
CA LYS A 84 -15.97 -8.93 5.34
C LYS A 84 -14.67 -8.21 5.69
N ALA A 85 -13.87 -8.76 6.59
CA ALA A 85 -12.57 -8.23 6.96
C ALA A 85 -11.61 -8.25 5.75
N GLY A 86 -11.60 -9.35 4.99
CA GLY A 86 -10.86 -9.47 3.74
C GLY A 86 -11.24 -8.40 2.72
N LEU A 87 -12.55 -8.21 2.48
CA LEU A 87 -13.04 -7.14 1.61
C LEU A 87 -12.68 -5.75 2.14
N ALA A 88 -12.79 -5.52 3.44
CA ALA A 88 -12.48 -4.23 4.05
C ALA A 88 -11.01 -3.83 3.87
N VAL A 89 -10.06 -4.76 3.90
CA VAL A 89 -8.65 -4.43 3.62
C VAL A 89 -8.37 -4.26 2.12
N LEU A 90 -9.12 -4.96 1.25
CA LEU A 90 -9.07 -4.72 -0.20
C LEU A 90 -9.62 -3.34 -0.57
N ASP A 91 -10.70 -2.89 0.06
CA ASP A 91 -11.25 -1.54 -0.10
C ASP A 91 -10.28 -0.46 0.40
N GLN A 92 -9.40 -0.81 1.33
CA GLN A 92 -8.28 0.04 1.78
C GLN A 92 -7.07 -0.02 0.84
N GLY A 93 -7.15 -0.78 -0.25
CA GLY A 93 -6.14 -0.86 -1.30
C GLY A 93 -5.06 -1.92 -1.09
N ALA A 94 -5.31 -2.96 -0.28
CA ALA A 94 -4.33 -4.02 -0.03
C ALA A 94 -3.81 -4.67 -1.33
N ASP A 95 -2.49 -4.67 -1.51
CA ASP A 95 -1.78 -5.41 -2.56
C ASP A 95 -1.52 -6.88 -2.14
N LEU A 96 -1.47 -7.11 -0.83
CA LEU A 96 -1.32 -8.41 -0.18
C LEU A 96 -2.26 -8.48 1.02
N VAL A 97 -2.96 -9.59 1.20
CA VAL A 97 -3.78 -9.85 2.39
C VAL A 97 -3.17 -10.99 3.21
N ILE A 98 -2.85 -10.69 4.46
CA ILE A 98 -2.55 -11.65 5.52
C ILE A 98 -3.87 -11.94 6.24
N VAL A 99 -4.21 -13.21 6.35
CA VAL A 99 -5.45 -13.70 6.96
C VAL A 99 -5.17 -14.38 8.30
N SER A 100 -6.23 -14.70 9.05
CA SER A 100 -6.11 -15.54 10.26
C SER A 100 -5.41 -16.86 9.97
N CYS A 101 -4.71 -17.41 10.97
CA CYS A 101 -4.06 -18.71 10.85
C CYS A 101 -5.06 -19.88 10.73
N ASP A 102 -6.33 -19.66 11.09
CA ASP A 102 -7.40 -20.64 10.93
C ASP A 102 -8.65 -20.00 10.33
N TYR A 103 -8.86 -20.25 9.04
CA TYR A 103 -9.95 -19.67 8.25
C TYR A 103 -11.34 -20.15 8.70
N ASP A 104 -11.45 -21.24 9.47
CA ASP A 104 -12.72 -21.71 10.02
C ASP A 104 -13.24 -20.77 11.12
N PHE A 105 -12.37 -19.90 11.66
CA PHE A 105 -12.70 -18.93 12.69
C PHE A 105 -12.59 -17.47 12.24
N GLY A 106 -12.51 -17.23 10.92
CA GLY A 106 -12.57 -15.89 10.32
C GLY A 106 -11.27 -15.43 9.70
#